data_AF-A0A527Z9Y2-F1
#
_entry.id   AF-A0A527Z9Y2-F1
#
_cell.length_a   1.000
_cell.length_b   1.000
_cell.length_c   1.000
_cell.angle_alpha   90.00
_cell.angle_beta   90.00
_cell.angle_gamma   90.00
#
_symmetry.space_group_name_H-M   'P 1'
#
loop_
_entity.id
_entity.type
_entity.pdbx_description
1 polymer ?
#
loop_
_entity_poly.entity_id
_entity_poly.type
_entity_poly.pdbx_seq_one_letter_code
_entity_poly.pdbx_strand_id
1 'polypeptide(L)'
;FWDEVTREVAKDYADVEVSHYHIDAIAARMVLAPESLDVIVASNLFGDILTDIGAAIQGGLGYAASANINPDRSAPSMFEPVHGSAPDIAHLGVA
;
A
#
# COMPACT_ATOMS: atom_id res chain seq x y z
N PHE A 1 -10.86 -16.87 4.36
CA PHE A 1 -10.47 -16.69 2.95
C PHE A 1 -9.07 -16.09 2.83
N TRP A 2 -8.84 -14.80 3.11
CA TRP A 2 -7.49 -14.20 2.95
C TRP A 2 -6.38 -14.97 3.68
N ASP A 3 -6.55 -15.28 4.96
CA ASP A 3 -5.54 -16.04 5.71
C ASP A 3 -5.29 -17.45 5.17
N GLU A 4 -6.31 -18.05 4.55
CA GLU A 4 -6.21 -19.39 3.97
C GLU A 4 -5.39 -19.35 2.68
N VAL A 5 -5.75 -18.44 1.76
CA VAL A 5 -5.01 -18.23 0.50
C VAL A 5 -3.55 -17.86 0.78
N THR A 6 -3.31 -16.94 1.71
CA THR A 6 -1.94 -16.55 2.08
C THR A 6 -1.14 -17.74 2.63
N ARG A 7 -1.72 -18.58 3.49
CA ARG A 7 -1.07 -19.80 3.99
C ARG A 7 -0.79 -20.83 2.90
N GLU A 8 -1.63 -20.90 1.88
CA GLU A 8 -1.40 -21.80 0.74
C GLU A 8 -0.26 -21.31 -0.13
N VAL A 9 -0.29 -20.04 -0.54
CA VAL A 9 0.76 -19.43 -1.39
C VAL A 9 2.11 -19.38 -0.67
N ALA A 10 2.14 -19.12 0.63
CA ALA A 10 3.38 -19.07 1.41
C ALA A 10 4.20 -20.37 1.35
N LYS A 11 3.57 -21.52 1.08
CA LYS A 11 4.28 -22.81 0.93
C LYS A 11 5.22 -22.82 -0.28
N ASP A 12 4.96 -21.99 -1.28
CA ASP A 12 5.75 -21.90 -2.50
C ASP A 12 6.96 -20.96 -2.35
N TYR A 13 7.04 -20.19 -1.25
CA TYR A 13 8.06 -19.17 -0.99
C TYR A 13 8.69 -19.36 0.41
N ALA A 14 9.43 -20.45 0.59
CA ALA A 14 10.00 -20.85 1.88
C ALA A 14 11.06 -19.87 2.44
N ASP A 15 11.57 -18.96 1.62
CA ASP A 15 12.52 -17.92 1.96
C ASP A 15 11.86 -16.61 2.43
N VAL A 16 10.53 -16.50 2.36
CA VAL A 16 9.76 -15.33 2.78
C VAL A 16 9.12 -15.57 4.14
N GLU A 17 9.43 -14.73 5.13
CA GLU A 17 8.75 -14.72 6.42
C GLU A 17 7.36 -14.08 6.29
N VAL A 18 6.31 -14.77 6.74
CA VAL A 18 4.93 -14.29 6.69
C VAL A 18 4.38 -14.10 8.09
N SER A 19 3.95 -12.86 8.40
CA SER A 19 3.27 -12.50 9.65
C SER A 19 1.86 -11.99 9.37
N HIS A 20 0.91 -12.31 10.26
CA HIS A 20 -0.48 -11.86 10.16
C HIS A 20 -0.78 -10.78 11.20
N TYR A 21 -1.44 -9.71 10.76
CA TYR A 21 -1.88 -8.63 11.62
C TYR A 21 -3.37 -8.33 11.40
N HIS A 22 -4.07 -7.98 12.48
CA HIS A 22 -5.34 -7.27 12.35
C HIS A 22 -5.10 -5.83 11.88
N ILE A 23 -6.10 -5.24 11.21
CA ILE A 23 -5.97 -3.94 10.55
C ILE A 23 -5.61 -2.79 11.51
N ASP A 24 -6.15 -2.84 12.73
CA ASP A 24 -5.85 -1.90 13.80
C ASP A 24 -4.40 -2.03 14.29
N ALA A 25 -3.94 -3.27 14.48
CA ALA A 25 -2.58 -3.57 14.94
C ALA A 25 -1.53 -3.14 13.90
N ILE A 26 -1.76 -3.40 12.61
CA ILE A 26 -0.81 -2.97 11.56
C ILE A 26 -0.82 -1.45 11.40
N ALA A 27 -1.96 -0.78 11.48
CA ALA A 27 -2.03 0.68 11.44
C ALA A 27 -1.25 1.31 12.61
N ALA A 28 -1.41 0.78 13.82
CA ALA A 28 -0.63 1.23 14.98
C ALA A 28 0.88 0.98 14.79
N ARG A 29 1.25 -0.18 14.23
CA ARG A 29 2.65 -0.55 13.99
C ARG A 29 3.31 0.33 12.92
N MET A 30 2.60 0.70 11.86
CA MET A 30 3.11 1.65 10.86
C MET A 30 3.53 2.97 11.51
N VAL A 31 2.80 3.45 12.53
CA VAL A 31 3.16 4.68 13.23
C VAL A 31 4.29 4.48 14.24
N LEU A 32 4.24 3.38 15.00
CA LEU A 32 5.13 3.17 16.15
C LEU A 32 6.49 2.54 15.80
N ALA A 33 6.55 1.73 14.74
CA ALA A 33 7.73 1.00 14.31
C ALA A 33 7.70 0.70 12.79
N PRO A 34 7.60 1.73 11.92
CA PRO A 34 7.52 1.55 10.47
C PRO A 34 8.69 0.76 9.89
N GLU A 35 9.89 0.90 10.45
CA GLU A 35 11.12 0.22 10.03
C GLU A 35 11.07 -1.30 10.24
N SER A 36 10.09 -1.79 10.99
CA SER A 36 9.89 -3.23 11.20
C SER A 36 9.03 -3.90 10.10
N LEU A 37 8.60 -3.13 9.10
CA LEU A 37 7.72 -3.57 8.02
C LEU A 37 8.47 -3.54 6.68
N ASP A 38 8.16 -4.50 5.82
CA ASP A 38 8.76 -4.62 4.48
C ASP A 38 7.67 -4.62 3.40
N VAL A 39 7.00 -5.76 3.19
CA VAL A 39 5.89 -5.90 2.23
C VAL A 39 4.57 -6.11 2.96
N ILE A 40 3.55 -5.30 2.64
CA ILE A 40 2.19 -5.43 3.18
C ILE A 40 1.24 -5.79 2.05
N VAL A 41 0.53 -6.90 2.21
CA VAL A 41 -0.58 -7.30 1.33
C VAL A 41 -1.89 -7.09 2.08
N ALA A 42 -2.82 -6.34 1.47
CA ALA A 42 -4.10 -6.01 2.07
C ALA A 42 -5.24 -6.11 1.05
N SER A 43 -6.47 -6.22 1.53
CA SER A 43 -7.67 -6.07 0.69
C SER A 43 -7.80 -4.62 0.22
N ASN A 44 -8.64 -4.37 -0.79
CA ASN A 44 -8.77 -3.05 -1.41
C ASN A 44 -9.01 -1.90 -0.40
N LEU A 45 -10.01 -2.02 0.47
CA LEU A 45 -10.32 -1.00 1.49
C LEU A 45 -9.19 -0.80 2.52
N PHE A 46 -8.54 -1.89 2.94
CA PHE A 46 -7.46 -1.79 3.92
C PHE A 46 -6.18 -1.26 3.28
N GLY A 47 -5.89 -1.64 2.04
CA GLY A 47 -4.80 -1.09 1.25
C GLY A 47 -4.93 0.42 1.12
N ASP A 48 -6.11 0.91 0.72
CA ASP A 48 -6.43 2.33 0.60
C ASP A 48 -6.06 3.14 1.86
N ILE A 49 -6.49 2.67 3.03
CA ILE A 49 -6.17 3.30 4.32
C ILE A 49 -4.66 3.22 4.62
N LEU A 50 -4.05 2.05 4.47
CA LEU A 50 -2.65 1.84 4.85
C LEU A 50 -1.69 2.59 3.94
N THR A 51 -1.98 2.73 2.65
CA THR A 51 -1.15 3.48 1.71
C THR A 51 -1.13 4.97 2.04
N ASP A 52 -2.25 5.54 2.48
CA ASP A 52 -2.32 6.94 2.94
C ASP A 52 -1.53 7.15 4.24
N ILE A 53 -1.63 6.21 5.18
CA ILE A 53 -0.81 6.24 6.41
C ILE A 53 0.68 6.18 6.05
N GLY A 54 1.08 5.28 5.16
CA GLY A 54 2.46 5.14 4.69
C GLY A 54 2.97 6.42 4.04
N ALA A 55 2.17 7.02 3.16
CA ALA A 55 2.49 8.28 2.51
C ALA A 55 2.66 9.42 3.54
N ALA A 56 1.78 9.50 4.54
CA ALA A 56 1.88 10.49 5.61
C ALA A 56 3.17 10.33 6.43
N ILE A 57 3.58 9.10 6.75
CA ILE A 57 4.82 8.80 7.47
C ILE A 57 6.06 9.20 6.66
N GLN A 58 6.05 8.97 5.34
CA GLN A 58 7.17 9.33 4.46
C GLN A 58 7.37 10.86 4.32
N GLY A 59 6.36 11.66 4.63
CA GLY A 59 6.41 13.13 4.50
C GLY A 59 5.23 13.74 3.74
N GLY A 60 4.24 12.93 3.35
CA GLY A 60 2.97 13.37 2.76
C GLY A 60 2.61 12.65 1.45
N LEU A 61 1.32 12.72 1.08
CA LEU A 61 0.79 12.12 -0.15
C LEU A 61 1.46 12.63 -1.43
N GLY A 62 2.03 13.84 -1.41
CA GLY A 62 2.74 14.43 -2.55
C GLY A 62 3.97 13.64 -3.01
N TYR A 63 4.51 12.76 -2.16
CA TYR A 63 5.69 11.94 -2.48
C TYR A 63 5.35 10.50 -2.87
N ALA A 64 4.09 10.08 -2.69
CA ALA A 64 3.70 8.70 -2.87
C ALA A 64 3.26 8.43 -4.32
N ALA A 65 3.85 7.39 -4.92
CA ALA A 65 3.53 6.90 -6.25
C ALA A 65 2.74 5.59 -6.16
N SER A 66 1.85 5.35 -7.11
CA SER A 66 1.05 4.13 -7.17
C SER A 66 1.12 3.48 -8.55
N ALA A 67 0.81 2.19 -8.59
CA ALA A 67 0.70 1.43 -9.82
C ALA A 67 -0.47 0.45 -9.76
N ASN A 68 -1.43 0.62 -10.67
CA ASN A 68 -2.49 -0.34 -10.93
C ASN A 68 -1.99 -1.31 -12.01
N ILE A 69 -1.42 -2.42 -11.56
CA ILE A 69 -0.75 -3.39 -12.43
C ILE A 69 -1.74 -4.41 -12.97
N ASN A 70 -1.71 -4.66 -14.28
CA ASN A 70 -2.28 -5.86 -14.88
C ASN A 70 -1.18 -6.92 -15.07
N PRO A 71 -1.06 -7.94 -14.20
CA PRO A 71 0.10 -8.83 -14.19
C PRO A 71 0.23 -9.68 -15.46
N ASP A 72 -0.89 -10.05 -16.09
CA ASP A 72 -0.90 -10.90 -17.31
C ASP A 72 -0.62 -10.12 -18.60
N ARG A 73 -0.57 -8.78 -18.52
CA ARG A 73 -0.27 -7.85 -19.63
C ARG A 73 -1.26 -7.91 -20.80
N SER A 74 -2.48 -8.41 -20.57
CA SER A 74 -3.57 -8.37 -21.55
C SER A 74 -4.09 -6.96 -21.85
N ALA A 75 -3.84 -6.02 -20.93
CA ALA A 75 -4.17 -4.60 -21.01
C ALA A 75 -3.04 -3.77 -20.39
N PRO A 76 -2.88 -2.48 -20.77
CA PRO A 76 -1.85 -1.63 -20.17
C PRO A 76 -2.11 -1.40 -18.67
N SER A 77 -1.04 -1.45 -17.88
CA SER A 77 -1.05 -0.98 -16.49
C SER A 77 -1.15 0.55 -16.42
N MET A 78 -1.59 1.07 -15.27
CA MET A 78 -1.68 2.51 -15.02
C MET A 78 -0.76 2.90 -13.87
N PHE A 79 -0.08 4.03 -14.01
CA PHE A 79 0.80 4.61 -13.00
C PHE A 79 0.32 6.03 -12.71
N GLU A 80 0.11 6.35 -11.43
CA GLU A 80 -0.46 7.62 -10.99
C GLU A 80 0.14 8.06 -9.64
N PRO A 81 0.11 9.37 -9.31
CA PRO A 81 0.36 9.79 -7.94
C PRO A 81 -0.73 9.25 -7.01
N VAL A 82 -0.40 9.01 -5.73
CA VAL A 82 -1.41 8.65 -4.71
C VAL A 82 -2.29 9.85 -4.38
N HIS A 83 -1.75 11.07 -4.41
CA HIS A 83 -2.52 12.26 -4.11
C HIS A 83 -3.65 12.50 -5.12
N GLY A 84 -4.75 13.08 -4.64
CA GLY A 84 -5.87 13.47 -5.48
C GLY A 84 -5.62 14.76 -6.29
N SER A 85 -6.70 15.30 -6.85
CA SER A 85 -6.66 16.47 -7.75
C SER A 85 -6.28 17.82 -7.11
N ALA A 86 -6.20 17.90 -5.78
CA ALA A 86 -5.91 19.11 -5.00
C ALA A 86 -6.54 20.42 -5.59
N PRO A 87 -7.89 20.51 -5.64
CA PRO A 87 -8.57 21.60 -6.35
C PRO A 87 -8.30 23.01 -5.78
N ASP A 88 -7.95 23.08 -4.50
CA ASP A 88 -7.63 24.29 -3.75
C ASP A 88 -6.34 24.98 -4.22
N ILE A 89 -5.42 24.23 -4.82
CA ILE A 89 -4.15 24.74 -5.36
C ILE A 89 -4.07 24.69 -6.89
N ALA A 90 -5.17 24.34 -7.56
CA ALA A 90 -5.22 24.25 -9.00
C ALA A 90 -4.83 25.58 -9.66
N HIS A 91 -4.01 25.51 -10.71
CA HIS A 91 -3.50 26.65 -11.48
C HIS A 91 -2.56 27.62 -10.74
N LEU A 92 -2.17 27.34 -9.49
CA LEU A 92 -1.21 28.17 -8.74
C LEU A 92 0.25 27.82 -9.03
N GLY A 93 0.54 26.66 -9.64
CA GLY A 93 1.91 26.21 -9.92
C GLY A 93 2.70 25.82 -8.66
N VAL A 94 1.99 25.34 -7.63
CA VAL A 94 2.55 24.98 -6.31
C VAL A 94 2.25 23.53 -5.90
N ALA A 95 1.79 22.72 -6.85
CA ALA A 95 1.60 21.28 -6.65
C ALA A 95 2.94 20.55 -6.50
#